data_AF-A0A8T5ILR4-F1
#
_entry.id   AF-A0A8T5ILR4-F1
#
_cell.length_a   1.000
_cell.length_b   1.000
_cell.length_c   1.000
_cell.angle_alpha   90.00
_cell.angle_beta   90.00
_cell.angle_gamma   90.00
#
_symmetry.space_group_name_H-M   'P 1'
#
loop_
_entity.id
_entity.type
_entity.pdbx_description
1 polymer ?
#
loop_
_entity_poly.entity_id
_entity_poly.type
_entity_poly.pdbx_seq_one_letter_code
_entity_poly.pdbx_strand_id
1 'polypeptide(L)'
;MRSKEIQGLILIICLLLFVVYQLFKYIFQSNIILGVILLVILGSTIYHLFKSKIKEDFIENTIHLDSKGYERDSNNNLIHRNVAYEFIYKDGYVDGVYTDKFRNYDVHHIDKNKRNNSPGNLKILTREEHKAIHGH
;
A
#
# COMPACT_ATOMS: atom_id res chain seq x y z
N MET A 1 -68.35 -10.30 -27.21
CA MET A 1 -67.14 -9.57 -27.64
C MET A 1 -66.94 -9.76 -29.13
N ARG A 2 -66.78 -8.68 -29.90
CA ARG A 2 -66.49 -8.75 -31.34
C ARG A 2 -65.04 -9.21 -31.52
N SER A 3 -64.72 -9.96 -32.58
CA SER A 3 -63.37 -10.52 -32.79
C SER A 3 -62.24 -9.48 -32.74
N LYS A 4 -62.53 -8.24 -33.17
CA LYS A 4 -61.59 -7.10 -33.11
C LYS A 4 -61.24 -6.68 -31.68
N GLU A 5 -62.16 -6.80 -30.73
CA GLU A 5 -61.91 -6.47 -29.31
C GLU A 5 -60.98 -7.52 -28.68
N ILE A 6 -61.17 -8.79 -29.02
CA ILE A 6 -60.29 -9.90 -28.59
C ILE A 6 -58.87 -9.71 -29.13
N GLN A 7 -58.75 -9.38 -30.43
CA GLN A 7 -57.45 -9.12 -31.04
C GLN A 7 -56.73 -7.92 -30.41
N GLY A 8 -57.48 -6.85 -30.11
CA GLY A 8 -56.95 -5.69 -29.39
C GLY A 8 -56.43 -6.05 -27.99
N LEU A 9 -57.20 -6.84 -27.23
CA LEU A 9 -56.79 -7.29 -25.89
C LEU A 9 -55.52 -8.16 -25.94
N ILE A 10 -55.43 -9.09 -26.89
CA ILE A 10 -54.24 -9.94 -27.08
C ILE A 10 -53.02 -9.08 -27.39
N LEU A 11 -53.15 -8.10 -28.28
CA LEU A 11 -52.04 -7.20 -28.62
C LEU A 11 -51.55 -6.41 -27.39
N ILE A 12 -52.47 -5.90 -26.58
CA ILE A 12 -52.14 -5.18 -25.34
C ILE A 12 -51.41 -6.10 -24.36
N ILE A 13 -51.88 -7.35 -24.19
CA ILE A 13 -51.23 -8.34 -23.32
C ILE A 13 -49.82 -8.66 -23.83
N CYS A 14 -49.64 -8.87 -25.14
CA CYS A 14 -48.33 -9.11 -25.73
C CYS A 14 -47.37 -7.93 -25.53
N LEU A 15 -47.85 -6.69 -25.69
CA LEU A 15 -47.06 -5.49 -25.43
C LEU A 15 -46.65 -5.38 -23.96
N LEU A 16 -47.56 -5.67 -23.03
CA LEU A 16 -47.26 -5.67 -21.60
C LEU A 16 -46.21 -6.71 -21.24
N LEU A 17 -46.35 -7.94 -21.74
CA LEU A 17 -45.36 -9.00 -21.52
C LEU A 17 -43.98 -8.64 -22.09
N PHE A 18 -43.94 -8.00 -23.26
CA PHE A 18 -42.70 -7.52 -23.86
C PHE A 18 -42.02 -6.45 -22.99
N VAL A 19 -42.77 -5.47 -22.47
CA VAL A 19 -42.21 -4.45 -21.57
C VAL A 19 -41.68 -5.08 -20.28
N VAL A 20 -42.43 -6.01 -19.67
CA VAL A 20 -41.99 -6.73 -18.46
C VAL A 20 -40.71 -7.52 -18.71
N TYR A 21 -40.61 -8.22 -19.85
CA TYR A 21 -39.40 -8.94 -20.23
C TYR A 21 -38.18 -8.00 -20.37
N GLN A 22 -38.36 -6.85 -21.00
CA GLN A 22 -37.26 -5.88 -21.18
C GLN A 22 -36.80 -5.28 -19.85
N LEU A 23 -37.72 -4.99 -18.93
CA LEU A 23 -37.39 -4.54 -17.56
C LEU A 23 -36.61 -5.61 -16.78
N PHE A 24 -37.06 -6.88 -16.84
CA PHE A 24 -36.37 -7.98 -16.19
C PHE A 24 -34.96 -8.18 -16.74
N LYS A 25 -34.80 -8.13 -18.07
CA LYS A 25 -33.50 -8.20 -18.74
C LYS A 25 -32.57 -7.07 -18.29
N TYR A 26 -33.08 -5.84 -18.20
CA TYR A 26 -32.29 -4.70 -17.75
C TYR A 26 -31.82 -4.86 -16.30
N ILE A 27 -32.71 -5.25 -15.38
CA ILE A 27 -32.36 -5.50 -13.97
C ILE A 27 -31.32 -6.61 -13.85
N PHE A 28 -31.48 -7.70 -14.60
CA PHE A 28 -30.53 -8.81 -14.60
C PHE A 28 -29.16 -8.38 -15.13
N GLN A 29 -29.12 -7.61 -16.22
CA GLN A 29 -27.89 -7.07 -16.79
C GLN A 29 -27.19 -6.10 -15.82
N SER A 30 -27.94 -5.20 -15.17
CA SER A 30 -27.36 -4.28 -14.18
C SER A 30 -26.78 -5.01 -12.97
N ASN A 31 -27.43 -6.08 -12.51
CA ASN A 31 -26.92 -6.91 -11.40
C ASN A 31 -25.64 -7.67 -11.79
N ILE A 32 -25.54 -8.16 -13.04
CA ILE A 32 -24.30 -8.77 -13.55
C ILE A 32 -23.16 -7.73 -13.58
N ILE A 33 -23.43 -6.55 -14.12
CA ILE A 33 -22.42 -5.47 -14.21
C ILE A 33 -21.93 -5.09 -12.81
N LEU A 34 -22.84 -4.91 -11.85
CA LEU A 34 -22.50 -4.61 -10.47
C LEU A 34 -21.66 -5.74 -9.84
N GLY A 35 -22.01 -7.00 -10.10
CA GLY A 35 -21.25 -8.17 -9.64
C GLY A 35 -19.82 -8.19 -10.18
N VAL A 36 -19.62 -7.88 -11.46
CA VAL A 36 -18.28 -7.80 -12.07
C VAL A 36 -17.46 -6.66 -11.45
N ILE A 37 -18.06 -5.48 -11.24
CA ILE A 37 -17.38 -4.35 -10.59
C ILE A 37 -16.94 -4.74 -9.18
N LEU A 38 -17.80 -5.37 -8.39
CA LEU A 38 -17.48 -5.85 -7.05
C LEU A 38 -16.34 -6.86 -7.06
N LEU A 39 -16.32 -7.80 -8.00
CA LEU A 39 -15.23 -8.77 -8.16
C LEU A 39 -13.90 -8.11 -8.52
N VAL A 40 -13.91 -7.08 -9.36
CA VAL A 40 -12.69 -6.32 -9.70
C VAL A 40 -12.16 -5.56 -8.49
N ILE A 41 -13.04 -4.89 -7.74
CA ILE A 41 -12.64 -4.17 -6.52
C ILE A 41 -12.09 -5.16 -5.49
N LEU A 42 -12.77 -6.28 -5.25
CA LEU A 42 -12.32 -7.31 -4.31
C LEU A 42 -10.99 -7.94 -4.74
N GLY A 43 -10.83 -8.25 -6.03
CA GLY A 43 -9.58 -8.76 -6.58
C GLY A 43 -8.42 -7.77 -6.41
N SER A 44 -8.69 -6.48 -6.63
CA SER A 44 -7.70 -5.41 -6.44
C SER A 44 -7.29 -5.28 -4.97
N THR A 45 -8.23 -5.28 -4.03
CA THR A 45 -7.91 -5.18 -2.59
C THR A 45 -7.14 -6.40 -2.11
N ILE A 46 -7.53 -7.61 -2.49
CA ILE A 46 -6.80 -8.85 -2.19
C ILE A 46 -5.37 -8.77 -2.76
N TYR A 47 -5.20 -8.35 -4.02
CA TYR A 47 -3.88 -8.20 -4.63
C TYR A 47 -2.96 -7.25 -3.84
N HIS A 48 -3.49 -6.10 -3.41
CA HIS A 48 -2.71 -5.14 -2.62
C HIS A 48 -2.25 -5.72 -1.28
N LEU A 49 -3.12 -6.46 -0.58
CA LEU A 49 -2.80 -7.11 0.69
C LEU A 49 -1.75 -8.23 0.52
N PHE A 50 -1.86 -9.05 -0.52
CA PHE A 50 -0.86 -10.09 -0.80
C PHE A 50 0.48 -9.49 -1.22
N LYS A 51 0.47 -8.44 -2.04
CA LYS A 51 1.68 -7.75 -2.47
C LYS A 51 2.45 -7.12 -1.31
N SER A 52 1.76 -6.52 -0.34
CA SER A 52 2.42 -5.96 0.84
C SER A 52 3.07 -7.06 1.67
N LYS A 53 2.38 -8.18 1.90
CA LYS A 53 2.89 -9.31 2.67
C LYS A 53 4.11 -9.97 2.00
N ILE A 54 4.03 -10.27 0.70
CA ILE A 54 5.16 -10.84 -0.04
C ILE A 54 6.38 -9.91 -0.01
N LYS A 55 6.17 -8.60 -0.10
CA LYS A 55 7.25 -7.62 -0.03
C LYS A 55 7.92 -7.64 1.35
N GLU A 56 7.12 -7.73 2.43
CA GLU A 56 7.63 -7.79 3.80
C GLU A 56 8.43 -9.08 4.05
N ASP A 57 7.87 -10.24 3.71
CA ASP A 57 8.52 -11.55 3.84
C ASP A 57 9.80 -11.64 2.99
N PHE A 58 9.81 -11.05 1.78
CA PHE A 58 10.99 -11.01 0.92
C PHE A 58 12.08 -10.09 1.48
N ILE A 59 11.71 -8.94 2.04
CA ILE A 59 12.67 -8.03 2.66
C ILE A 59 13.34 -8.73 3.85
N GLU A 60 12.56 -9.36 4.74
CA GLU A 60 13.09 -10.02 5.94
C GLU A 60 14.06 -11.17 5.61
N ASN A 61 13.75 -11.98 4.60
CA ASN A 61 14.61 -13.10 4.17
C ASN A 61 15.92 -12.69 3.47
N THR A 62 16.16 -11.39 3.28
CA THR A 62 17.41 -10.89 2.69
C THR A 62 18.28 -10.12 3.68
N ILE A 63 17.85 -9.99 4.92
CA ILE A 63 18.60 -9.29 5.94
C ILE A 63 19.77 -10.16 6.41
N HIS A 64 20.98 -9.61 6.31
CA HIS A 64 22.19 -10.25 6.83
C HIS A 64 23.00 -9.28 7.69
N LEU A 65 23.84 -9.83 8.57
CA LEU A 65 24.75 -9.04 9.41
C LEU A 65 26.11 -8.88 8.71
N ASP A 66 26.63 -7.65 8.69
CA ASP A 66 28.00 -7.42 8.26
C ASP A 66 29.03 -7.73 9.36
N SER A 67 30.32 -7.67 9.01
CA SER A 67 31.42 -7.92 9.95
C SER A 67 31.49 -6.92 11.12
N LYS A 68 30.76 -5.81 11.05
CA LYS A 68 30.66 -4.79 12.10
C LYS A 68 29.38 -4.94 12.93
N GLY A 69 28.55 -5.95 12.65
CA GLY A 69 27.31 -6.25 13.37
C GLY A 69 26.12 -5.37 12.97
N TYR A 70 26.14 -4.74 11.79
CA TYR A 70 25.00 -4.00 11.26
C TYR A 70 24.14 -4.86 10.33
N GLU A 71 22.82 -4.70 10.43
CA GLU A 71 21.86 -5.31 9.52
C GLU A 71 21.89 -4.63 8.15
N ARG A 72 21.92 -5.44 7.09
CA ARG A 72 21.95 -5.02 5.69
C ARG A 72 20.91 -5.72 4.84
N ASP A 73 20.34 -5.00 3.88
CA ASP A 73 19.42 -5.57 2.89
C ASP A 73 20.17 -6.41 1.81
N SER A 74 19.42 -7.00 0.88
CA SER A 74 19.96 -7.75 -0.26
C SER A 74 20.97 -6.96 -1.12
N ASN A 75 20.88 -5.63 -1.11
CA ASN A 75 21.72 -4.73 -1.89
C ASN A 75 22.90 -4.18 -1.07
N ASN A 76 23.13 -4.74 0.12
CA ASN A 76 24.20 -4.35 1.04
C ASN A 76 24.02 -2.91 1.61
N ASN A 77 22.81 -2.36 1.60
CA ASN A 77 22.51 -1.07 2.26
C ASN A 77 22.29 -1.27 3.75
N LEU A 78 22.65 -0.26 4.56
CA LEU A 78 22.46 -0.28 6.01
C LEU A 78 20.98 -0.05 6.37
N ILE A 79 20.34 -1.04 7.00
CA ILE A 79 18.92 -0.99 7.36
C ILE A 79 18.61 0.22 8.26
N HIS A 80 19.43 0.46 9.28
CA HIS A 80 19.22 1.61 10.18
C HIS A 80 19.26 2.97 9.46
N ARG A 81 20.07 3.10 8.39
CA ARG A 81 20.09 4.33 7.58
C ARG A 81 18.81 4.48 6.79
N ASN A 82 18.28 3.39 6.22
CA ASN A 82 17.02 3.40 5.50
C ASN A 82 15.86 3.79 6.43
N VAL A 83 15.81 3.23 7.64
CA VAL A 83 14.79 3.58 8.64
C VAL A 83 14.92 5.05 9.06
N ALA A 84 16.12 5.52 9.42
CA ALA A 84 16.31 6.91 9.81
C ALA A 84 15.96 7.90 8.69
N TYR A 85 16.26 7.55 7.43
CA TYR A 85 15.85 8.37 6.29
C TYR A 85 14.33 8.48 6.21
N GLU A 86 13.64 7.34 6.24
CA GLU A 86 12.20 7.26 6.01
C GLU A 86 11.37 7.91 7.12
N PHE A 87 11.73 7.68 8.38
CA PHE A 87 10.90 8.02 9.53
C PHE A 87 11.39 9.20 10.37
N ILE A 88 12.57 9.76 10.06
CA ILE A 88 13.15 10.88 10.83
C ILE A 88 13.58 12.01 9.89
N TYR A 89 14.43 11.69 8.91
CA TYR A 89 15.03 12.71 8.05
C TYR A 89 14.02 13.42 7.15
N LYS A 90 13.11 12.68 6.48
CA LYS A 90 12.16 13.27 5.53
C LYS A 90 11.33 14.38 6.16
N ASP A 91 10.68 14.07 7.29
CA ASP A 91 9.83 15.02 8.00
C ASP A 91 10.66 16.16 8.57
N GLY A 92 11.79 15.86 9.22
CA GLY A 92 12.69 16.89 9.75
C GLY A 92 13.32 17.80 8.68
N TYR A 93 13.51 17.32 7.45
CA TYR A 93 14.00 18.14 6.34
C TYR A 93 12.91 19.09 5.82
N VAL A 94 11.66 18.63 5.74
CA VAL A 94 10.50 19.48 5.41
C VAL A 94 10.31 20.56 6.47
N ASP A 95 10.49 20.22 7.75
CA ASP A 95 10.36 21.14 8.88
C ASP A 95 11.58 22.07 9.07
N GLY A 96 12.62 21.92 8.24
CA GLY A 96 13.85 22.73 8.32
C GLY A 96 14.79 22.39 9.47
N VAL A 97 14.54 21.28 10.19
CA VAL A 97 15.43 20.74 11.23
C VAL A 97 16.74 20.23 10.62
N TYR A 98 16.65 19.59 9.45
CA TYR A 98 17.81 19.15 8.68
C TYR A 98 17.98 20.02 7.43
N THR A 99 19.16 20.59 7.25
CA THR A 99 19.41 21.59 6.20
C THR A 99 20.31 21.09 5.07
N ASP A 100 20.86 19.88 5.21
CA ASP A 100 21.82 19.29 4.28
C ASP A 100 21.34 17.91 3.82
N LYS A 101 21.95 17.34 2.78
CA LYS A 101 21.61 16.02 2.24
C LYS A 101 21.87 14.93 3.29
N PHE A 102 20.95 13.96 3.40
CA PHE A 102 21.06 12.83 4.34
C PHE A 102 22.41 12.10 4.36
N ARG A 103 23.10 12.00 3.21
CA ARG A 103 24.43 11.37 3.11
C ARG A 103 25.50 12.06 3.97
N ASN A 104 25.31 13.34 4.31
CA ASN A 104 26.23 14.14 5.12
C ASN A 104 26.00 13.97 6.63
N TYR A 105 24.96 13.21 7.01
CA TYR A 105 24.68 12.85 8.38
C TYR A 105 25.06 11.39 8.67
N ASP A 106 25.42 11.15 9.93
CA ASP A 106 25.59 9.84 10.52
C ASP A 106 24.33 9.45 11.32
N VAL A 107 24.06 8.15 11.40
CA VAL A 107 22.93 7.60 12.16
C VAL A 107 23.48 6.85 13.36
N HIS A 108 23.00 7.21 14.54
CA HIS A 108 23.47 6.71 15.83
C HIS A 108 22.38 5.91 16.53
N HIS A 109 22.73 4.71 17.01
CA HIS A 109 21.88 3.91 17.92
C HIS A 109 22.06 4.40 19.36
N ILE A 110 20.99 4.92 19.96
CA ILE A 110 20.98 5.50 21.31
C ILE A 110 21.32 4.43 22.37
N ASP A 111 20.75 3.23 22.24
CA ASP A 111 20.99 2.10 23.14
C ASP A 111 22.28 1.31 22.87
N LYS A 112 23.07 1.71 21.85
CA LYS A 112 24.27 1.01 21.34
C LYS A 112 24.00 -0.41 20.79
N ASN A 113 22.75 -0.85 20.72
CA ASN A 113 22.36 -2.10 20.10
C ASN A 113 22.10 -1.88 18.60
N LYS A 114 23.06 -2.29 17.77
CA LYS A 114 23.03 -2.13 16.30
C LYS A 114 21.88 -2.86 15.60
N ARG A 115 21.18 -3.75 16.32
CA ARG A 115 20.02 -4.51 15.84
C ARG A 115 18.70 -3.87 16.22
N ASN A 116 18.69 -2.90 17.14
CA ASN A 116 17.49 -2.16 17.48
C ASN A 116 17.31 -0.99 16.50
N ASN A 117 16.72 -1.29 15.35
CA ASN A 117 16.49 -0.34 14.27
C ASN A 117 15.15 0.41 14.40
N SER A 118 14.53 0.44 15.57
CA SER A 118 13.32 1.24 15.80
C SER A 118 13.62 2.73 15.59
N PRO A 119 12.77 3.51 14.90
CA PRO A 119 13.00 4.95 14.71
C PRO A 119 13.30 5.71 16.01
N GLY A 120 12.62 5.36 17.12
CA GLY A 120 12.85 5.99 18.43
C GLY A 120 14.20 5.66 19.08
N ASN A 121 14.92 4.66 18.60
CA ASN A 121 16.27 4.32 19.04
C ASN A 121 17.37 4.93 18.13
N LEU A 122 16.98 5.57 17.04
CA LEU A 122 17.92 6.16 16.08
C LEU A 122 17.98 7.67 16.26
N LYS A 123 19.18 8.22 16.13
CA LYS A 123 19.41 9.67 16.10
C LYS A 123 20.26 10.04 14.90
N ILE A 124 19.79 11.00 14.11
CA ILE A 124 20.56 11.60 13.01
C ILE A 124 21.46 12.67 13.61
N LEU A 125 22.75 12.59 13.34
CA LEU A 125 23.77 13.49 13.85
C LEU A 125 24.66 13.98 12.70
N THR A 126 25.16 15.19 12.83
CA THR A 126 26.32 15.62 12.04
C THR A 126 27.53 14.77 12.38
N ARG A 127 28.52 14.75 11.47
CA ARG A 127 29.75 13.98 11.69
C ARG A 127 30.51 14.46 12.93
N GLU A 128 30.47 15.77 13.19
CA GLU A 128 31.05 16.44 14.34
C GLU A 128 30.38 15.98 15.65
N GLU A 129 29.05 15.97 15.69
CA GLU A 129 28.29 15.49 16.85
C GLU A 129 28.53 13.99 17.10
N HIS A 130 28.52 13.17 16.04
CA HIS A 130 28.77 11.74 16.17
C HIS A 130 30.19 11.46 16.69
N LYS A 131 31.18 12.22 16.23
CA LYS A 131 32.57 12.17 16.72
C LYS A 131 32.66 12.55 18.21
N ALA A 132 31.96 13.60 18.62
CA ALA A 132 31.94 14.05 20.02
C ALA A 132 31.39 12.98 20.99
N ILE A 133 30.45 12.14 20.56
CA ILE A 133 29.90 11.04 21.38
C ILE A 133 30.90 9.90 21.54
N HIS A 134 31.63 9.54 20.49
CA HIS A 134 32.55 8.39 20.51
C HIS A 134 34.00 8.75 20.88
N GLY A 135 34.32 10.03 21.06
CA GLY A 135 35.63 10.48 21.54
C GLY A 135 36.78 10.22 20.56
N HIS A 136 36.51 10.19 19.26
CA HIS A 136 37.53 10.11 18.21
C HIS A 136 38.05 11.50 17.82
#